data_AF-A0ABD5DFL8-F1
#
_entry.id   AF-A0ABD5DFL8-F1
#
_cell.length_a   1.000
_cell.length_b   1.000
_cell.length_c   1.000
_cell.angle_alpha   90.00
_cell.angle_beta   90.00
_cell.angle_gamma   90.00
#
_symmetry.space_group_name_H-M   'P 1'
#
loop_
_entity.id
_entity.type
_entity.pdbx_description
1 polymer ?
#
loop_
_entity_poly.entity_id
_entity_poly.type
_entity_poly.pdbx_seq_one_letter_code
_entity_poly.pdbx_strand_id
1 'polypeptide(L)' 'MRIGHHQLRNRLIAAPMAGITDRPFRTLCYEMGAGLTVSEMMSSNP' A
#
# COMPACT_ATOMS: atom_id res chain seq x y z
N MET A 1 1.10 10.11 -10.01
CA MET A 1 0.29 9.09 -10.72
C MET A 1 -1.17 9.29 -10.33
N ARG A 2 -2.17 8.94 -11.15
CA ARG A 2 -3.59 9.15 -10.80
C ARG A 2 -4.35 7.82 -10.82
N ILE A 3 -5.03 7.48 -9.73
CA ILE A 3 -5.93 6.32 -9.60
C ILE A 3 -7.33 6.86 -9.31
N GLY A 4 -8.22 6.84 -10.31
CA GLY A 4 -9.52 7.51 -10.21
C GLY A 4 -9.35 9.00 -9.86
N HIS A 5 -9.93 9.43 -8.74
CA HIS A 5 -9.80 10.80 -8.22
C HIS A 5 -8.58 11.02 -7.31
N HIS A 6 -7.81 9.97 -7.02
CA HIS A 6 -6.66 10.06 -6.11
C HIS A 6 -5.37 10.36 -6.88
N GLN A 7 -4.71 11.46 -6.53
CA GLN A 7 -3.39 11.81 -7.03
C GLN A 7 -2.32 11.32 -6.06
N LEU A 8 -1.51 10.36 -6.50
CA LEU A 8 -0.39 9.83 -5.73
C LEU A 8 0.81 10.77 -5.79
N ARG A 9 1.56 10.84 -4.68
CA ARG A 9 2.78 11.65 -4.51
C ARG A 9 3.87 11.33 -5.55
N ASN A 10 3.94 10.08 -6.01
CA ASN A 10 4.88 9.64 -7.04
C ASN A 10 4.31 8.45 -7.85
N ARG A 11 5.19 7.70 -8.51
CA ARG A 11 4.87 6.52 -9.34
C ARG A 11 5.40 5.21 -8.74
N LEU A 12 5.67 5.19 -7.43
CA LEU A 12 6.17 4.03 -6.69
C LEU A 12 5.05 3.48 -5.81
N ILE A 13 4.74 2.21 -5.99
CA ILE A 13 3.69 1.50 -5.23
C ILE A 13 4.34 0.29 -4.58
N ALA A 14 4.16 0.12 -3.26
CA ALA A 14 4.59 -1.09 -2.58
C ALA A 14 3.61 -2.24 -2.90
N ALA A 15 4.13 -3.32 -3.47
CA ALA A 15 3.34 -4.49 -3.84
C ALA A 15 2.74 -5.19 -2.61
N PRO A 16 1.52 -5.73 -2.69
CA PRO A 16 0.95 -6.56 -1.63
C PRO A 16 1.72 -7.89 -1.56
N MET A 17 2.21 -8.23 -0.37
CA MET A 17 2.92 -9.49 -0.12
C MET A 17 2.34 -10.09 1.17
N ALA A 18 1.52 -11.14 1.02
CA ALA A 18 0.85 -11.76 2.16
C ALA A 18 1.87 -12.24 3.21
N GLY A 19 1.61 -11.96 4.49
CA GLY A 19 2.49 -12.23 5.62
C GLY A 19 3.71 -11.30 5.74
N ILE A 20 3.93 -10.36 4.80
CA ILE A 20 5.05 -9.43 4.83
C ILE A 20 4.56 -7.99 4.96
N THR A 21 3.54 -7.61 4.19
CA THR A 21 3.02 -6.24 4.16
C THR A 21 2.11 -5.94 5.35
N ASP A 22 2.59 -6.13 6.57
CA ASP A 22 1.90 -5.73 7.79
C ASP A 22 1.84 -4.21 7.97
N ARG A 23 1.02 -3.74 8.91
CA ARG A 23 0.87 -2.30 9.20
C ARG A 23 2.21 -1.59 9.46
N PRO A 24 3.13 -2.06 10.33
CA PRO A 24 4.43 -1.40 10.52
C PRO A 24 5.28 -1.33 9.25
N PHE A 25 5.33 -2.42 8.47
CA PHE A 25 6.07 -2.45 7.20
C PHE A 25 5.52 -1.41 6.20
N ARG A 26 4.19 -1.36 6.05
CA ARG A 26 3.54 -0.39 5.14
C ARG A 26 3.74 1.05 5.56
N THR A 27 3.70 1.34 6.87
CA THR A 27 3.98 2.69 7.38
C THR A 27 5.42 3.09 7.06
N LEU A 28 6.39 2.21 7.34
CA LEU A 28 7.79 2.45 7.04
C LEU A 28 8.01 2.69 5.54
N CYS A 29 7.45 1.85 4.67
CA CYS A 29 7.55 2.05 3.21
C CYS A 29 6.95 3.39 2.76
N TYR A 30 5.85 3.84 3.37
CA TYR A 30 5.24 5.14 3.06
C TYR A 30 6.13 6.30 3.51
N GLU A 31 6.72 6.22 4.72
CA GLU A 31 7.67 7.20 5.24
C GLU A 31 8.94 7.28 4.38
N MET A 32 9.44 6.13 3.91
CA MET A 32 10.58 6.05 2.99
C MET A 32 10.25 6.49 1.55
N GLY A 33 9.00 6.86 1.26
CA GLY A 33 8.62 7.51 0.01
C GLY A 33 7.86 6.65 -0.98
N ALA A 34 7.25 5.53 -0.58
CA ALA A 34 6.23 4.88 -1.40
C ALA A 34 5.03 5.83 -1.56
N GLY A 35 4.57 6.02 -2.81
CA GLY A 35 3.39 6.85 -3.11
C GLY A 35 2.07 6.19 -2.76
N LEU A 36 2.06 4.87 -2.62
CA LEU A 36 0.94 4.05 -2.16
C LEU A 36 1.48 2.73 -1.58
N THR A 37 0.88 2.23 -0.50
CA THR A 37 1.16 0.90 0.06
C THR A 37 -0.14 0.11 0.16
N VAL A 38 -0.10 -1.17 -0.21
CA VAL A 38 -1.29 -2.04 -0.30
C VAL A 38 -1.31 -3.00 0.89
N SER A 39 -2.47 -3.14 1.56
CA SER A 39 -2.66 -4.14 2.62
C SER A 39 -3.02 -5.51 2.06
N GLU A 40 -2.96 -6.52 2.91
CA GLU A 40 -3.50 -7.84 2.58
C GLU A 40 -5.00 -7.78 2.32
N MET A 41 -5.46 -8.73 1.51
CA MET A 41 -6.88 -8.94 1.26
C MET A 41 -7.52 -9.57 2.48
N MET A 42 -8.61 -8.98 2.98
CA MET A 42 -9.42 -9.57 4.03
C MET A 42 -10.41 -10.56 3.42
N SER A 43 -10.57 -11.72 4.04
CA SER A 43 -11.60 -12.68 3.64
C SER A 43 -12.98 -12.10 3.96
N SER A 44 -13.87 -12.10 2.98
CA SER A 44 -15.26 -11.72 3.15
C SER A 44 -16.08 -12.93 3.61
N ASN A 45 -15.82 -13.42 4.81
CA ASN A 45 -16.71 -14.37 5.47
C ASN A 45 -17.27 -13.69 6.73
N PRO A 46 -18.60 -13.49 6.82
CA PRO A 46 -19.22 -12.85 7.99
C PRO A 46 -19.08 -13.71 9.25
#